data_AF-A0A7C4RSG1-F1
#
_entry.id   AF-A0A7C4RSG1-F1
#
_cell.length_a   1.000
_cell.length_b   1.000
_cell.length_c   1.000
_cell.angle_alpha   90.00
_cell.angle_beta   90.00
_cell.angle_gamma   90.00
#
_symmetry.space_group_name_H-M   'P 1'
#
loop_
_entity.id
_entity.type
_entity.pdbx_description
1 polymer ?
#
loop_
_entity_poly.entity_id
_entity_poly.type
_entity_poly.pdbx_seq_one_letter_code
_entity_poly.pdbx_strand_id
1 'polypeptide(L)'
;GDIIIVSVKEAIPNSKVKKGDVMKAVVVRTKKEIRRPDGTYIRFDENSAVLINASQEPIGTRIFGPVARELRAKRFMKIVSLAPEVL
;
A
#
# COMPACT_ATOMS: atom_id res chain seq x y z
N GLY A 1 -5.20 4.44 1.98
CA GLY A 1 -5.13 3.45 3.08
C GLY A 1 -6.38 2.60 3.19
N ASP A 2 -7.11 2.38 2.09
CA ASP A 2 -8.29 1.53 2.09
C ASP A 2 -7.89 0.12 1.68
N ILE A 3 -8.58 -0.87 2.24
CA ILE A 3 -8.36 -2.28 1.91
C ILE A 3 -9.22 -2.63 0.71
N ILE A 4 -8.60 -3.12 -0.34
CA ILE A 4 -9.24 -3.56 -1.58
C ILE A 4 -8.96 -5.04 -1.82
N ILE A 5 -9.89 -5.73 -2.47
CA ILE A 5 -9.69 -7.08 -2.99
C ILE A 5 -9.15 -6.96 -4.41
N VAL A 6 -8.03 -7.64 -4.70
CA VAL A 6 -7.32 -7.55 -5.97
C VAL A 6 -7.08 -8.94 -6.54
N SER A 7 -7.08 -9.04 -7.87
CA SER A 7 -6.62 -10.23 -8.59
C SER A 7 -5.22 -9.98 -9.15
N VAL A 8 -4.28 -10.88 -8.91
CA VAL A 8 -2.91 -10.77 -9.44
C VAL A 8 -2.91 -11.06 -10.94
N LYS A 9 -2.55 -10.07 -11.76
CA LYS A 9 -2.47 -10.22 -13.23
C LYS A 9 -1.09 -10.66 -13.70
N GLU A 10 -0.05 -10.21 -13.02
CA GLU A 10 1.34 -10.52 -13.31
C GLU A 10 2.07 -10.81 -12.00
N ALA A 11 2.99 -11.77 -12.04
CA ALA A 11 3.79 -12.17 -10.90
C ALA A 11 5.21 -12.51 -11.36
N ILE A 12 6.20 -12.15 -10.55
CA ILE A 12 7.60 -12.47 -10.81
C ILE A 12 7.80 -13.98 -10.53
N PRO A 13 8.58 -14.71 -11.35
CA PRO A 13 8.98 -16.08 -11.05
C PRO A 13 9.61 -16.19 -9.65
N ASN A 14 9.27 -17.22 -8.89
CA ASN A 14 9.70 -17.43 -7.49
C ASN A 14 9.15 -16.44 -6.44
N SER A 15 8.17 -15.60 -6.80
CA SER A 15 7.47 -14.80 -5.78
C SER A 15 6.47 -15.65 -4.98
N LYS A 16 6.12 -15.18 -3.77
CA LYS A 16 5.09 -15.82 -2.92
C LYS A 16 3.66 -15.73 -3.50
N VAL A 17 3.50 -15.04 -4.62
CA VAL A 17 2.23 -14.68 -5.25
C VAL A 17 2.16 -15.30 -6.62
N LYS A 18 1.01 -15.85 -7.01
CA LYS A 18 0.81 -16.43 -8.34
C LYS A 18 -0.16 -15.60 -9.16
N LYS A 19 -0.01 -15.66 -10.48
CA LYS A 19 -0.98 -15.07 -11.41
C LYS A 19 -2.34 -15.76 -11.23
N GLY A 20 -3.38 -14.96 -11.06
CA GLY A 20 -4.75 -15.43 -10.81
C GLY A 20 -5.18 -15.43 -9.35
N ASP A 21 -4.24 -15.27 -8.40
CA ASP A 21 -4.59 -15.25 -6.98
C ASP A 21 -5.44 -14.04 -6.63
N VAL A 22 -6.47 -14.26 -5.80
CA VAL A 22 -7.31 -13.21 -5.23
C VAL A 22 -6.81 -12.89 -3.82
N MET A 23 -6.41 -11.65 -3.60
CA MET A 23 -5.76 -11.21 -2.37
C MET A 23 -6.32 -9.88 -1.87
N LYS A 24 -5.91 -9.50 -0.66
CA LYS A 24 -6.20 -8.18 -0.11
C LYS A 24 -4.98 -7.27 -0.27
N ALA A 25 -5.22 -6.01 -0.56
CA ALA A 25 -4.18 -4.99 -0.67
C ALA A 25 -4.62 -3.69 0.01
N VAL A 26 -3.66 -2.92 0.52
CA VAL A 26 -3.88 -1.58 1.06
C VAL A 26 -3.37 -0.56 0.07
N VAL A 27 -4.21 0.40 -0.30
CA VAL A 27 -3.79 1.51 -1.17
C VAL A 27 -2.87 2.45 -0.40
N VAL A 28 -1.64 2.65 -0.90
CA VAL A 28 -0.60 3.48 -0.26
C VAL A 28 -0.30 4.78 -0.99
N ARG A 29 -0.47 4.80 -2.32
CA ARG A 29 -0.32 5.99 -3.16
C ARG A 29 -1.52 6.15 -4.08
N THR A 30 -1.97 7.38 -4.23
CA THR A 30 -3.07 7.75 -5.13
C THR A 30 -2.70 8.97 -5.95
N LYS A 31 -3.00 8.92 -7.25
CA LYS A 31 -2.86 10.05 -8.15
C LYS A 31 -3.89 11.14 -7.90
N LYS A 32 -5.07 10.75 -7.43
CA LYS A 32 -6.08 11.69 -6.95
C LYS A 32 -5.63 12.30 -5.63
N GLU A 33 -5.79 13.61 -5.53
CA GLU A 33 -5.49 14.38 -4.34
C GLU A 33 -6.34 13.92 -3.14
N ILE A 34 -5.69 13.77 -1.99
CA ILE A 34 -6.34 13.49 -0.71
C ILE A 34 -6.22 14.74 0.15
N ARG A 35 -7.37 15.19 0.68
CA ARG A 35 -7.42 16.32 1.60
C ARG A 35 -7.05 15.86 3.01
N ARG A 36 -6.14 16.59 3.64
CA ARG A 36 -5.69 16.38 5.01
C ARG A 36 -6.48 17.24 5.99
N PRO A 37 -6.53 16.85 7.29
CA PRO A 37 -7.25 17.62 8.31
C PRO A 37 -6.62 19.00 8.57
N ASP A 38 -5.33 19.18 8.25
CA ASP A 38 -4.64 20.47 8.30
C ASP A 38 -4.97 21.38 7.10
N GLY A 39 -5.84 20.94 6.18
CA GLY A 39 -6.23 21.68 4.98
C GLY A 39 -5.29 21.51 3.79
N THR A 40 -4.16 20.82 3.95
CA THR A 40 -3.24 20.53 2.85
C THR A 40 -3.75 19.40 1.97
N TYR A 41 -3.21 19.30 0.75
CA TYR A 41 -3.53 18.24 -0.19
C TYR A 41 -2.27 17.44 -0.51
N ILE A 42 -2.38 16.11 -0.51
CA ILE A 42 -1.31 15.22 -0.96
C ILE A 42 -1.75 14.49 -2.22
N ARG A 43 -0.86 14.41 -3.21
CA ARG A 43 -1.02 13.61 -4.43
C ARG A 43 0.31 12.93 -4.77
N PHE A 44 0.23 11.76 -5.37
CA PHE A 44 1.38 11.03 -5.92
C PHE A 44 1.29 11.01 -7.45
N ASP A 45 2.38 10.67 -8.12
CA ASP A 45 2.37 10.58 -9.59
C ASP A 45 1.67 9.31 -10.09
N GLU A 46 1.78 8.22 -9.31
CA GLU A 46 1.23 6.90 -9.61
C GLU A 46 0.32 6.37 -8.50
N ASN A 47 -0.55 5.41 -8.88
CA ASN A 47 -1.34 4.64 -7.93
C ASN A 47 -0.56 3.39 -7.51
N SER A 48 -0.52 3.10 -6.22
CA SER A 48 0.19 1.92 -5.71
C SER A 48 -0.52 1.33 -4.50
N ALA A 49 -0.42 0.01 -4.38
CA ALA A 49 -0.99 -0.75 -3.28
C ALA A 49 -0.01 -1.81 -2.76
N VAL A 50 -0.10 -2.14 -1.48
CA VAL A 50 0.73 -3.15 -0.81
C VAL A 50 -0.15 -4.35 -0.46
N LEU A 51 0.27 -5.55 -0.87
CA LEU A 51 -0.42 -6.80 -0.53
C LEU A 51 -0.34 -7.08 0.97
N ILE A 52 -1.48 -7.44 1.55
CA ILE A 52 -1.62 -7.75 2.97
C ILE A 52 -2.25 -9.12 3.21
N ASN A 53 -1.91 -9.73 4.34
CA ASN A 53 -2.55 -10.94 4.82
C ASN A 53 -3.86 -10.63 5.60
N ALA A 54 -4.53 -11.68 6.10
CA ALA A 54 -5.74 -11.54 6.91
C ALA A 54 -5.52 -10.74 8.22
N SER A 55 -4.29 -10.75 8.74
CA SER A 55 -3.87 -10.01 9.93
C SER A 55 -3.44 -8.56 9.65
N GLN A 56 -3.68 -8.06 8.43
CA GLN A 56 -3.31 -6.70 8.00
C GLN A 56 -1.79 -6.43 7.98
N GLU A 57 -0.99 -7.48 7.88
CA GLU A 57 0.46 -7.39 7.77
C GLU A 57 0.89 -7.50 6.30
N PRO A 58 1.96 -6.79 5.89
CA PRO A 58 2.48 -6.89 4.53
C PRO A 58 3.05 -8.29 4.27
N ILE A 59 2.75 -8.84 3.09
CA ILE A 59 3.26 -10.15 2.67
C ILE A 59 4.73 -10.05 2.22
N GLY A 60 5.11 -8.88 1.72
CA GLY A 60 6.49 -8.54 1.35
C GLY A 60 7.32 -8.03 2.52
N THR A 61 8.63 -8.09 2.37
CA THR A 61 9.62 -7.64 3.38
C THR A 61 10.15 -6.23 3.13
N ARG A 62 9.86 -5.62 1.97
CA ARG A 62 10.34 -4.29 1.60
C ARG A 62 9.25 -3.52 0.85
N ILE A 63 9.21 -2.20 1.08
CA ILE A 63 8.33 -1.28 0.34
C ILE A 63 9.19 -0.36 -0.52
N PHE A 64 8.70 -0.10 -1.73
CA PHE A 64 9.35 0.79 -2.69
C PHE A 64 8.58 2.11 -2.80
N GLY A 65 9.33 3.20 -2.74
CA GLY A 65 8.81 4.57 -2.87
C GLY A 65 8.16 5.11 -1.58
N PRO A 66 7.79 6.39 -1.61
CA PRO A 66 7.18 7.06 -0.47
C PRO A 66 5.78 6.51 -0.18
N VAL A 67 5.36 6.61 1.08
CA VAL A 67 4.02 6.25 1.55
C VAL A 67 3.35 7.41 2.28
N ALA A 68 2.02 7.44 2.24
CA ALA A 68 1.25 8.49 2.90
C ALA A 68 1.17 8.25 4.42
N ARG A 69 1.37 9.30 5.25
CA ARG A 69 1.33 9.24 6.72
C ARG A 69 -0.01 8.78 7.28
N GLU A 70 -1.08 8.88 6.50
CA GLU A 70 -2.44 8.44 6.81
C GLU A 70 -2.52 6.94 7.13
N LEU A 71 -1.57 6.14 6.63
CA LEU A 71 -1.45 4.71 6.95
C LEU A 71 -1.17 4.48 8.44
N ARG A 72 -0.53 5.44 9.13
CA ARG A 72 -0.21 5.36 10.56
C ARG A 72 -1.48 5.40 11.41
N ALA A 73 -2.43 6.27 11.07
CA ALA A 73 -3.73 6.38 11.74
C ALA A 73 -4.58 5.11 11.57
N LYS A 74 -4.42 4.40 10.45
CA LYS A 74 -5.12 3.15 10.14
C LYS A 74 -4.41 1.88 10.65
N ARG A 75 -3.45 2.02 11.58
CA ARG A 75 -2.69 0.93 12.22
C ARG A 75 -1.80 0.09 11.28
N PHE A 76 -1.45 0.59 10.11
CA PHE A 76 -0.49 -0.08 9.21
C PHE A 76 0.97 0.26 9.56
N MET A 77 1.34 0.16 10.84
CA MET A 77 2.65 0.56 11.34
C MET A 77 3.80 -0.18 10.64
N LYS A 78 3.66 -1.49 10.41
CA LYS A 78 4.68 -2.29 9.71
C LYS A 78 4.96 -1.76 8.29
N ILE A 79 3.94 -1.26 7.60
CA ILE A 79 4.08 -0.69 6.26
C ILE A 79 4.83 0.65 6.33
N VAL A 80 4.48 1.50 7.29
CA VAL A 80 5.16 2.79 7.51
C VAL A 80 6.63 2.59 7.90
N SER A 81 6.93 1.60 8.73
CA SER A 81 8.30 1.32 9.19
C SER A 81 9.21 0.73 8.11
N LEU A 82 8.66 0.00 7.14
CA LEU A 82 9.43 -0.60 6.04
C LEU A 82 9.57 0.34 4.82
N ALA A 83 8.89 1.48 4.84
CA ALA A 83 8.93 2.45 3.76
C ALA A 83 10.19 3.35 3.87
N PRO A 84 10.82 3.70 2.74
CA PRO A 84 11.98 4.58 2.73
C PRO A 84 11.65 6.02 3.16
N GLU A 85 10.44 6.49 2.88
CA GLU A 85 10.01 7.85 3.16
C GLU A 85 8.49 7.91 3.44
N VAL A 86 8.09 8.83 4.31
CA VAL A 86 6.69 9.03 4.73
C VAL A 86 6.30 10.48 4.55
N LEU A 87 5.27 10.75 3.74
CA LEU A 87 4.80 12.10 3.38
C LEU A 87 3.46 12.44 4.03
#